data_AF-A0A7D9EGR9-F1
#
_entry.id   AF-A0A7D9EGR9-F1
#
_cell.length_a   1.000
_cell.length_b   1.000
_cell.length_c   1.000
_cell.angle_alpha   90.00
_cell.angle_beta   90.00
_cell.angle_gamma   90.00
#
_symmetry.space_group_name_H-M   'P 1'
#
loop_
_entity.id
_entity.type
_entity.pdbx_description
1 polymer ?
#
loop_
_entity_poly.entity_id
_entity_poly.type
_entity_poly.pdbx_seq_one_letter_code
_entity_poly.pdbx_strand_id
1 'polypeptide(L)'
;MLWAAFTLAFFGFLRCSEFTCNSPFDPEYHLSRTGIIFYPNILNAEQFDVIIKRSKTDPFRRGCRLTIGSSLNEFCPVRAMKNYLLQTPSIPESRPLFQFESGAPLTRATLTSHLRSLLQQQGLDETLYASHSFRIGAATAAGSAGLPTWLIKTLGRWSSDCYERYIRTPRDVLVSVTSKLIANTNQKV
;
A
#
# COMPACT_ATOMS: atom_id res chain seq x y z
N MET A 1 -9.82 10.78 6.04
CA MET A 1 -8.73 10.82 5.03
C MET A 1 -7.54 9.91 5.38
N LEU A 2 -6.81 10.15 6.48
CA LEU A 2 -5.53 9.46 6.76
C LEU A 2 -5.62 7.94 6.79
N TRP A 3 -6.69 7.37 7.36
CA TRP A 3 -6.91 5.93 7.35
C TRP A 3 -6.96 5.33 5.93
N ALA A 4 -7.66 5.99 5.00
CA ALA A 4 -7.70 5.59 3.59
C ALA A 4 -6.32 5.72 2.93
N ALA A 5 -5.55 6.77 3.26
CA ALA A 5 -4.20 6.95 2.75
C ALA A 5 -3.22 5.87 3.24
N PHE A 6 -3.24 5.54 4.54
CA PHE A 6 -2.38 4.52 5.13
C PHE A 6 -2.69 3.12 4.62
N THR A 7 -3.98 2.75 4.58
CA THR A 7 -4.40 1.44 4.07
C THR A 7 -4.10 1.31 2.58
N LEU A 8 -4.35 2.35 1.77
CA LEU A 8 -3.97 2.35 0.36
C LEU A 8 -2.45 2.19 0.19
N ALA A 9 -1.65 2.93 0.95
CA ALA A 9 -0.20 2.88 0.87
C ALA A 9 0.35 1.48 1.20
N PHE A 10 -0.19 0.87 2.27
CA PHE A 10 0.22 -0.45 2.74
C PHE A 10 -0.23 -1.56 1.76
N PHE A 11 -1.54 -1.71 1.54
CA PHE A 11 -2.07 -2.80 0.73
C PHE A 11 -1.79 -2.66 -0.77
N GLY A 12 -1.57 -1.43 -1.26
CA GLY A 12 -1.12 -1.17 -2.64
C GLY A 12 0.40 -1.25 -2.83
N PHE A 13 1.17 -1.48 -1.76
CA PHE A 13 2.64 -1.43 -1.77
C PHE A 13 3.17 -0.12 -2.38
N LEU A 14 2.47 0.99 -2.16
CA LEU A 14 2.72 2.23 -2.88
C LEU A 14 3.98 2.94 -2.37
N ARG A 15 4.70 3.56 -3.29
CA ARG A 15 5.67 4.60 -2.93
C ARG A 15 4.90 5.84 -2.51
N CYS A 16 5.45 6.60 -1.56
CA CYS A 16 4.81 7.83 -1.08
C CYS A 16 4.43 8.81 -2.20
N SER A 17 5.29 8.95 -3.21
CA SER A 17 5.04 9.85 -4.36
C SER A 17 3.90 9.39 -5.28
N GLU A 18 3.43 8.15 -5.17
CA GLU A 18 2.36 7.61 -6.03
C GLU A 18 0.96 8.06 -5.55
N PHE A 19 0.84 8.54 -4.30
CA PHE A 19 -0.46 8.96 -3.72
C PHE A 19 -0.40 10.27 -2.91
N THR A 20 0.77 10.94 -2.86
CA THR A 20 0.94 12.26 -2.23
C THR A 20 1.36 13.30 -3.26
N CYS A 21 1.03 14.56 -3.00
CA CYS A 21 1.38 15.70 -3.86
C CYS A 21 2.47 16.52 -3.16
N ASN A 22 3.65 16.65 -3.76
CA ASN A 22 4.79 17.42 -3.19
C ASN A 22 5.21 18.59 -4.09
N SER A 23 4.37 18.90 -5.07
CA SER A 23 4.46 19.98 -6.05
C SER A 23 3.04 20.52 -6.29
N PRO A 24 2.86 21.60 -7.08
CA PRO A 24 1.53 21.97 -7.56
C PRO A 24 0.81 20.75 -8.14
N PHE A 25 -0.46 20.61 -7.78
CA PHE A 25 -1.26 19.48 -8.24
C PHE A 25 -1.49 19.58 -9.74
N ASP A 26 -1.39 18.42 -10.38
CA ASP A 26 -1.63 18.24 -11.80
C ASP A 26 -2.32 16.88 -11.96
N PRO A 27 -3.56 16.84 -12.45
CA PRO A 27 -4.31 15.59 -12.58
C PRO A 27 -3.68 14.62 -13.57
N GLU A 28 -2.84 15.05 -14.52
CA GLU A 28 -2.16 14.13 -15.45
C GLU A 28 -1.03 13.35 -14.78
N TYR A 29 -0.41 13.92 -13.74
CA TYR A 29 0.72 13.29 -13.04
C TYR A 29 0.34 12.71 -11.68
N HIS A 30 -0.58 13.34 -10.96
CA HIS A 30 -0.91 13.00 -9.59
C HIS A 30 -2.17 12.14 -9.53
N LEU A 31 -2.23 11.28 -8.51
CA LEU A 31 -3.41 10.46 -8.26
C LEU A 31 -4.59 11.35 -7.87
N SER A 32 -5.62 11.34 -8.70
CA SER A 32 -6.90 12.02 -8.51
C SER A 32 -7.98 11.02 -8.06
N ARG A 33 -9.16 11.53 -7.68
CA ARG A 33 -10.30 10.67 -7.32
C ARG A 33 -10.80 9.83 -8.49
N THR A 34 -10.70 10.33 -9.72
CA THR A 34 -10.98 9.55 -10.95
C THR A 34 -10.08 8.33 -11.13
N GLY A 35 -8.94 8.27 -10.43
CA GLY A 35 -8.05 7.12 -10.43
C GLY A 35 -8.52 5.96 -9.55
N ILE A 36 -9.67 6.08 -8.87
CA ILE A 36 -10.24 5.04 -8.00
C ILE A 36 -11.53 4.50 -8.61
N ILE A 37 -11.55 3.21 -8.92
CA ILE A 37 -12.69 2.54 -9.59
C ILE A 37 -13.15 1.38 -8.73
N PHE A 38 -14.36 1.45 -8.18
CA PHE A 38 -14.93 0.39 -7.34
C PHE A 38 -15.69 -0.65 -8.14
N TYR A 39 -15.65 -1.91 -7.68
CA TYR A 39 -16.39 -3.03 -8.29
C TYR A 39 -17.21 -3.78 -7.24
N PRO A 40 -18.50 -4.05 -7.50
CA PRO A 40 -19.28 -3.60 -8.68
C PRO A 40 -19.60 -2.09 -8.68
N ASN A 41 -19.62 -1.44 -7.51
CA ASN A 41 -19.79 0.00 -7.36
C ASN A 41 -19.39 0.42 -5.94
N ILE A 42 -19.30 1.73 -5.65
CA ILE A 42 -18.85 2.24 -4.35
C ILE A 42 -19.72 1.78 -3.17
N LEU A 43 -21.02 1.54 -3.36
CA LEU A 43 -21.92 1.14 -2.28
C LEU A 43 -21.75 -0.33 -1.89
N ASN A 44 -21.45 -1.21 -2.85
CA ASN A 44 -21.34 -2.66 -2.64
C ASN A 44 -19.93 -3.19 -2.96
N ALA A 45 -18.91 -2.35 -2.88
CA ALA A 45 -17.58 -2.69 -3.38
C ALA A 45 -16.94 -3.86 -2.62
N GLU A 46 -16.49 -4.87 -3.36
CA GLU A 46 -15.63 -5.95 -2.86
C GLU A 46 -14.16 -5.69 -3.21
N GLN A 47 -13.90 -4.80 -4.17
CA GLN A 47 -12.57 -4.38 -4.55
C GLN A 47 -12.61 -2.99 -5.18
N PHE A 48 -11.45 -2.35 -5.28
CA PHE A 48 -11.26 -1.20 -6.14
C PHE A 48 -9.93 -1.27 -6.86
N ASP A 49 -9.89 -0.63 -8.02
CA ASP A 49 -8.66 -0.37 -8.74
C ASP A 49 -8.12 1.01 -8.47
N VAL A 50 -6.80 1.10 -8.51
CA VAL A 50 -6.04 2.35 -8.44
C VAL A 50 -5.27 2.50 -9.73
N ILE A 51 -5.52 3.60 -10.44
CA ILE A 51 -4.81 3.95 -11.66
C ILE A 51 -3.66 4.88 -11.32
N ILE A 52 -2.47 4.32 -11.19
CA ILE A 52 -1.24 5.08 -10.97
C ILE A 52 -0.74 5.57 -12.34
N LYS A 53 -0.84 6.88 -12.56
CA LYS A 53 -0.47 7.51 -13.84
C LYS A 53 1.03 7.56 -14.08
N ARG A 54 1.83 7.62 -13.00
CA ARG A 54 3.29 7.63 -13.08
C ARG A 54 3.91 6.93 -11.87
N SER A 55 4.99 6.19 -12.11
CA SER A 55 5.87 5.72 -11.04
C SER A 55 7.33 6.06 -11.36
N LYS A 56 8.18 6.14 -10.32
CA LYS A 56 9.63 6.39 -10.48
C LYS A 56 10.30 5.39 -11.42
N THR A 57 9.77 4.17 -11.50
CA THR A 57 10.32 3.06 -12.30
C THR A 57 9.58 2.84 -13.61
N ASP A 58 8.73 3.79 -14.04
CA ASP A 58 8.01 3.74 -15.31
C ASP A 58 8.58 4.81 -16.27
N PRO A 59 9.72 4.54 -16.93
CA PRO A 59 10.35 5.50 -17.84
C PRO A 59 9.48 5.78 -19.07
N PHE A 60 8.56 4.87 -19.42
CA PHE A 60 7.69 4.97 -20.58
C PHE A 60 6.30 5.56 -20.26
N ARG A 61 6.04 5.94 -19.00
CA ARG A 61 4.78 6.54 -18.53
C ARG A 61 3.53 5.74 -18.91
N ARG A 62 3.64 4.40 -18.92
CA ARG A 62 2.49 3.52 -19.20
C ARG A 62 1.47 3.53 -18.07
N GLY A 63 1.87 3.97 -16.88
CA GLY A 63 1.09 3.84 -15.66
C GLY A 63 0.97 2.37 -15.22
N CYS A 64 0.24 2.15 -14.14
CA CYS A 64 -0.17 0.81 -13.73
C CYS A 64 -1.53 0.82 -13.05
N ARG A 65 -2.26 -0.29 -13.21
CA ARG A 65 -3.52 -0.57 -12.54
C ARG A 65 -3.25 -1.54 -11.40
N LEU A 66 -3.71 -1.19 -10.20
CA LEU A 66 -3.56 -2.01 -8.99
C LEU A 66 -4.95 -2.38 -8.49
N THR A 67 -5.21 -3.67 -8.34
CA THR A 67 -6.46 -4.15 -7.74
C THR A 67 -6.26 -4.43 -6.26
N ILE A 68 -7.12 -3.85 -5.43
CA ILE A 68 -7.11 -4.00 -3.97
C ILE A 68 -8.44 -4.58 -3.52
N GLY A 69 -8.39 -5.75 -2.90
CA GLY A 69 -9.54 -6.48 -2.41
C GLY A 69 -10.01 -6.04 -1.01
N SER A 70 -11.27 -6.35 -0.73
CA SER A 70 -11.91 -6.19 0.57
C SER A 70 -11.38 -7.21 1.58
N SER A 71 -11.51 -6.87 2.84
CA SER A 71 -11.28 -7.77 3.98
C SER A 71 -12.38 -7.55 5.01
N LEU A 72 -12.71 -8.59 5.77
CA LEU A 72 -13.61 -8.50 6.93
C LEU A 72 -12.92 -7.86 8.15
N ASN A 73 -11.61 -7.65 8.09
CA ASN A 73 -10.83 -7.09 9.19
C ASN A 73 -11.10 -5.57 9.37
N GLU A 74 -10.79 -5.04 10.56
CA GLU A 74 -10.87 -3.61 10.87
C GLU A 74 -10.04 -2.74 9.90
N PHE A 75 -8.92 -3.24 9.39
CA PHE A 75 -8.01 -2.52 8.49
C PHE A 75 -8.38 -2.60 6.99
N CYS A 76 -9.62 -2.96 6.65
CA CYS A 76 -10.08 -3.11 5.26
C CYS A 76 -9.85 -1.86 4.40
N PRO A 77 -9.00 -1.93 3.34
CA PRO A 77 -8.70 -0.78 2.48
C PRO A 77 -9.91 -0.32 1.67
N VAL A 78 -10.77 -1.25 1.23
CA VAL A 78 -11.99 -0.93 0.47
C VAL A 78 -12.94 -0.09 1.33
N ARG A 79 -13.16 -0.51 2.59
CA ARG A 79 -13.99 0.26 3.53
C ARG A 79 -13.39 1.62 3.84
N ALA A 80 -12.07 1.68 4.05
CA ALA A 80 -11.39 2.94 4.32
C ALA A 80 -11.54 3.94 3.16
N MET A 81 -11.30 3.49 1.93
CA MET A 81 -11.42 4.32 0.73
C MET A 81 -12.88 4.75 0.48
N LYS A 82 -13.82 3.81 0.57
CA LYS A 82 -15.26 4.08 0.43
C LYS A 82 -15.72 5.15 1.43
N ASN A 83 -15.42 4.97 2.71
CA ASN A 83 -15.84 5.91 3.76
C ASN A 83 -15.27 7.31 3.50
N TYR A 84 -14.01 7.42 3.09
CA TYR A 84 -13.40 8.70 2.81
C TYR A 84 -14.07 9.43 1.64
N LEU A 85 -14.31 8.74 0.52
CA LEU A 85 -14.90 9.36 -0.67
C LEU A 85 -16.37 9.76 -0.44
N LEU A 86 -17.14 8.92 0.26
CA LEU A 86 -18.55 9.19 0.60
C LEU A 86 -18.72 10.31 1.63
N GLN A 87 -17.75 10.52 2.53
CA GLN A 87 -17.76 11.63 3.50
C GLN A 87 -17.34 12.97 2.87
N THR A 88 -16.81 12.95 1.63
CA THR A 88 -16.32 14.14 0.95
C THR A 88 -16.92 14.32 -0.45
N PRO A 89 -18.26 14.29 -0.60
CA PRO A 89 -18.91 14.31 -1.92
C PRO A 89 -18.78 15.66 -2.63
N SER A 90 -18.53 16.75 -1.90
CA SER A 90 -18.36 18.10 -2.44
C SER A 90 -17.00 18.32 -3.14
N ILE A 91 -16.04 17.40 -2.97
CA ILE A 91 -14.72 17.50 -3.60
C ILE A 91 -14.83 17.00 -5.05
N PRO A 92 -14.54 17.84 -6.07
CA PRO A 92 -14.58 17.41 -7.47
C PRO A 92 -13.64 16.25 -7.77
N GLU A 93 -14.01 15.38 -8.72
CA GLU A 93 -13.23 14.18 -9.03
C GLU A 93 -11.84 14.48 -9.61
N SER A 94 -11.68 15.66 -10.22
CA SER A 94 -10.42 16.16 -10.77
C SER A 94 -9.40 16.59 -9.72
N ARG A 95 -9.79 16.69 -8.44
CA ARG A 95 -8.90 17.06 -7.33
C ARG A 95 -7.96 15.91 -6.93
N PRO A 96 -6.87 16.21 -6.19
CA PRO A 96 -6.02 15.18 -5.59
C PRO A 96 -6.87 14.17 -4.83
N LEU A 97 -6.48 12.89 -4.89
CA LEU A 97 -7.21 11.83 -4.20
C LEU A 97 -7.34 12.16 -2.71
N PHE A 98 -6.23 12.51 -2.07
CA PHE A 98 -6.22 12.92 -0.66
C PHE A 98 -5.94 14.41 -0.52
N GLN A 99 -6.89 15.11 0.10
CA GLN A 99 -6.76 16.50 0.50
C GLN A 99 -7.42 16.74 1.87
N PHE A 100 -6.90 17.72 2.59
CA PHE A 100 -7.47 18.24 3.83
C PHE A 100 -8.71 19.11 3.54
N GLU A 101 -9.48 19.42 4.58
CA GLU A 101 -10.67 20.28 4.48
C GLU A 101 -10.33 21.68 3.94
N SER A 102 -9.13 22.18 4.22
CA SER A 102 -8.59 23.42 3.65
C SER A 102 -8.39 23.36 2.13
N GLY A 103 -8.53 22.19 1.50
CA GLY A 103 -8.24 21.94 0.09
C GLY A 103 -6.77 21.67 -0.20
N ALA A 104 -5.88 21.76 0.81
CA ALA A 104 -4.47 21.42 0.66
C ALA A 104 -4.30 19.92 0.38
N PRO A 105 -3.49 19.50 -0.60
CA PRO A 105 -3.27 18.10 -0.87
C PRO A 105 -2.43 17.44 0.24
N LEU A 106 -2.58 16.13 0.41
CA LEU A 106 -1.72 15.35 1.30
C LEU A 106 -0.30 15.29 0.73
N THR A 107 0.67 15.78 1.51
CA THR A 107 2.09 15.79 1.15
C THR A 107 2.82 14.64 1.84
N ARG A 108 4.03 14.29 1.38
CA ARG A 108 4.88 13.30 2.04
C ARG A 108 5.24 13.72 3.47
N ALA A 109 5.51 15.01 3.66
CA ALA A 109 5.89 15.56 4.96
C ALA A 109 4.73 15.45 5.97
N THR A 110 3.53 15.86 5.56
CA THR A 110 2.32 15.77 6.40
C THR A 110 1.92 14.33 6.68
N LEU A 111 1.97 13.44 5.68
CA LEU A 111 1.77 12.00 5.87
C LEU A 111 2.72 11.42 6.93
N THR A 112 4.01 11.72 6.80
CA THR A 112 5.05 11.20 7.72
C THR A 112 4.89 11.78 9.13
N SER A 113 4.58 13.08 9.24
CA SER A 113 4.32 13.75 10.52
C SER A 113 3.13 13.13 11.24
N HIS A 114 2.00 12.92 10.55
CA HIS A 114 0.84 12.27 11.14
C HIS A 114 1.10 10.81 11.54
N LEU A 115 1.81 10.05 10.70
CA LEU A 115 2.21 8.68 11.04
C LEU A 115 3.03 8.66 12.34
N ARG A 116 4.04 9.51 12.44
CA ARG A 116 4.93 9.58 13.60
C ARG A 116 4.19 9.99 14.87
N SER A 117 3.33 11.01 14.77
CA SER A 117 2.49 11.44 15.89
C SER A 117 1.60 10.31 16.42
N LEU A 118 0.97 9.55 15.52
CA LEU A 118 0.13 8.41 15.91
C LEU A 118 0.95 7.28 16.55
N LEU A 119 2.14 6.98 16.04
CA LEU A 119 3.04 5.96 16.62
C LEU A 119 3.52 6.36 18.01
N GLN A 120 3.91 7.62 18.19
CA GLN A 120 4.32 8.17 19.47
C GLN A 120 3.20 8.08 20.52
N GLN A 121 1.95 8.35 20.12
CA GLN A 121 0.77 8.17 20.99
C GLN A 121 0.56 6.72 21.43
N GLN A 122 1.06 5.74 20.67
CA GLN A 122 1.03 4.32 21.02
C GLN A 122 2.29 3.86 21.76
N GLY A 123 3.19 4.77 22.14
CA GLY A 123 4.45 4.44 22.83
C GLY A 123 5.50 3.76 21.95
N LEU A 124 5.35 3.86 20.62
CA LEU A 124 6.32 3.33 19.66
C LEU A 124 7.33 4.41 19.27
N ASP A 125 8.60 4.01 19.08
CA ASP A 125 9.65 4.90 18.60
C ASP A 125 9.37 5.34 17.16
N GLU A 126 8.91 6.58 17.00
CA GLU A 126 8.52 7.15 15.73
C GLU A 126 9.70 7.41 14.77
N THR A 127 10.93 7.45 15.29
CA THR A 127 12.14 7.73 14.50
C THR A 127 12.45 6.61 13.52
N LEU A 128 12.03 5.39 13.84
CA LEU A 128 12.16 4.19 13.02
C LEU A 128 11.21 4.18 11.81
N TYR A 129 10.24 5.08 11.77
CA TYR A 129 9.18 5.09 10.76
C TYR A 129 9.26 6.32 9.87
N ALA A 130 9.05 6.07 8.58
CA ALA A 130 8.94 7.08 7.55
C ALA A 130 7.89 6.64 6.51
N SER A 131 7.56 7.54 5.60
CA SER A 131 6.65 7.24 4.48
C SER A 131 7.01 5.99 3.64
N HIS A 132 8.28 5.60 3.54
CA HIS A 132 8.66 4.36 2.83
C HIS A 132 8.40 3.08 3.65
N SER A 133 8.16 3.22 4.96
CA SER A 133 7.88 2.09 5.85
C SER A 133 6.60 1.36 5.47
N PHE A 134 5.60 2.02 4.85
CA PHE A 134 4.41 1.34 4.32
C PHE A 134 4.76 0.26 3.31
N ARG A 135 5.60 0.60 2.32
CA ARG A 135 5.98 -0.32 1.24
C ARG A 135 6.90 -1.43 1.74
N ILE A 136 7.84 -1.13 2.62
CA ILE A 136 8.70 -2.14 3.25
C ILE A 136 7.87 -3.06 4.13
N GLY A 137 7.05 -2.50 5.00
CA GLY A 137 6.21 -3.23 5.94
C GLY A 137 5.22 -4.15 5.22
N ALA A 138 4.64 -3.72 4.10
CA ALA A 138 3.80 -4.56 3.27
C ALA A 138 4.56 -5.77 2.70
N ALA A 139 5.81 -5.57 2.24
CA ALA A 139 6.68 -6.65 1.77
C ALA A 139 7.00 -7.65 2.89
N THR A 140 7.39 -7.14 4.06
CA THR A 140 7.69 -7.95 5.23
C THR A 140 6.47 -8.74 5.68
N ALA A 141 5.30 -8.09 5.79
CA ALA A 141 4.05 -8.74 6.17
C ALA A 141 3.64 -9.82 5.17
N ALA A 142 3.82 -9.56 3.87
CA ALA A 142 3.53 -10.55 2.84
C ALA A 142 4.46 -11.78 2.94
N GLY A 143 5.75 -11.55 3.21
CA GLY A 143 6.71 -12.62 3.47
C GLY A 143 6.34 -13.45 4.71
N SER A 144 5.97 -12.79 5.81
CA SER A 144 5.51 -13.46 7.04
C SER A 144 4.21 -14.24 6.84
N ALA A 145 3.33 -13.79 5.96
CA ALA A 145 2.11 -14.51 5.58
C ALA A 145 2.37 -15.66 4.58
N GLY A 146 3.63 -15.93 4.22
CA GLY A 146 3.99 -17.04 3.35
C GLY A 146 3.60 -16.84 1.88
N LEU A 147 3.34 -15.60 1.45
CA LEU A 147 3.06 -15.33 0.04
C LEU A 147 4.30 -15.66 -0.81
N PRO A 148 4.11 -16.27 -1.99
CA PRO A 148 5.23 -16.62 -2.84
C PRO A 148 5.96 -15.36 -3.32
N THR A 149 7.28 -15.47 -3.46
CA THR A 149 8.17 -14.35 -3.79
C THR A 149 7.77 -13.64 -5.08
N TRP A 150 7.35 -14.39 -6.11
CA TRP A 150 6.85 -13.82 -7.37
C TRP A 150 5.64 -12.89 -7.16
N LEU A 151 4.74 -13.23 -6.24
CA LEU A 151 3.55 -12.44 -5.95
C LEU A 151 3.92 -11.18 -5.18
N ILE A 152 4.83 -11.27 -4.21
CA ILE A 152 5.38 -10.10 -3.50
C ILE A 152 6.05 -9.16 -4.50
N LYS A 153 6.87 -9.71 -5.42
CA LYS A 153 7.53 -8.95 -6.49
C LYS A 153 6.52 -8.21 -7.38
N THR A 154 5.43 -8.89 -7.77
CA THR A 154 4.33 -8.32 -8.56
C THR A 154 3.60 -7.22 -7.80
N LEU A 155 3.16 -7.47 -6.56
CA LEU A 155 2.42 -6.52 -5.73
C LEU A 155 3.21 -5.23 -5.51
N GLY A 156 4.50 -5.36 -5.18
CA GLY A 156 5.37 -4.20 -5.05
C GLY A 156 5.84 -3.62 -6.36
N ARG A 157 5.69 -4.26 -7.52
CA ARG A 157 6.24 -3.75 -8.79
C ARG A 157 7.76 -3.56 -8.71
N TRP A 158 8.46 -4.55 -8.14
CA TRP A 158 9.92 -4.55 -8.11
C TRP A 158 10.49 -5.17 -9.38
N SER A 159 11.38 -4.46 -10.07
CA SER A 159 12.07 -4.97 -11.26
C SER A 159 13.18 -5.96 -10.94
N SER A 160 13.79 -5.83 -9.75
CA SER A 160 14.84 -6.71 -9.25
C SER A 160 14.45 -7.33 -7.91
N ASP A 161 15.27 -8.24 -7.40
CA ASP A 161 15.03 -8.94 -6.14
C ASP A 161 15.46 -8.12 -4.90
N CYS A 162 15.53 -6.79 -5.03
CA CYS A 162 15.88 -5.91 -3.92
C CYS A 162 14.89 -5.97 -2.75
N TYR A 163 13.66 -6.46 -2.98
CA TYR A 163 12.64 -6.65 -1.96
C TYR A 163 12.95 -7.79 -0.99
N GLU A 164 13.82 -8.74 -1.37
CA GLU A 164 14.22 -9.85 -0.50
C GLU A 164 14.89 -9.36 0.79
N ARG A 165 15.58 -8.20 0.73
CA ARG A 165 16.16 -7.55 1.92
C ARG A 165 15.12 -7.14 2.96
N TYR A 166 13.84 -7.05 2.58
CA TYR A 166 12.74 -6.72 3.48
C TYR A 166 12.02 -7.96 4.01
N ILE A 167 12.20 -9.12 3.37
CA ILE A 167 11.58 -10.37 3.80
C ILE A 167 12.50 -10.98 4.86
N ARG A 168 12.03 -11.00 6.10
CA ARG A 168 12.71 -11.73 7.18
C ARG A 168 12.10 -13.10 7.28
N THR A 169 12.91 -14.14 7.18
CA THR A 169 12.44 -15.52 7.37
C THR A 169 11.98 -15.70 8.82
N PRO A 170 10.71 -16.01 9.07
CA PRO A 170 10.21 -16.27 10.41
C PRO A 170 10.95 -17.45 11.08
N ARG A 171 11.14 -17.38 12.40
CA ARG A 171 11.91 -18.39 13.14
C ARG A 171 11.27 -19.78 13.06
N ASP A 172 9.95 -19.85 13.12
CA ASP A 172 9.15 -21.06 12.94
C ASP A 172 9.38 -21.70 11.56
N VAL A 173 9.49 -20.90 10.50
CA VAL A 173 9.86 -21.40 9.17
C VAL A 173 11.25 -22.04 9.22
N LEU A 174 12.24 -21.37 9.82
CA LEU A 174 13.60 -21.91 9.99
C LEU A 174 13.60 -23.22 10.79
N VAL A 175 12.84 -23.29 11.88
CA VAL A 175 12.69 -24.50 12.70
C VAL A 175 12.04 -25.64 11.91
N SER A 176 11.06 -25.34 11.04
CA SER A 176 10.37 -26.35 10.23
C SER A 176 11.27 -26.99 9.15
N VAL A 177 12.39 -26.36 8.79
CA VAL A 177 13.27 -26.83 7.70
C VAL A 177 13.80 -28.23 7.98
N THR A 178 14.27 -28.48 9.20
CA THR A 178 14.86 -29.77 9.57
C THR A 178 13.88 -30.93 9.35
N SER A 179 12.63 -30.78 9.80
CA SER A 179 11.59 -31.81 9.63
C SER A 179 11.23 -32.03 8.16
N LYS A 180 11.16 -30.97 7.35
CA LYS A 180 10.85 -31.06 5.91
C LYS A 180 11.95 -31.78 5.12
N LEU A 181 13.22 -31.52 5.45
CA LEU A 181 14.35 -32.19 4.81
C LEU A 181 14.34 -33.70 5.07
N ILE A 182 14.13 -34.11 6.33
CA ILE A 182 14.09 -35.53 6.72
C ILE A 182 12.89 -36.24 6.10
N ALA A 183 11.71 -35.62 6.10
CA ALA A 183 10.50 -36.19 5.51
C ALA A 183 10.66 -36.50 4.01
N ASN A 184 11.38 -35.65 3.28
CA ASN A 184 11.69 -35.86 1.86
C ASN A 184 12.82 -36.88 1.63
N THR A 185 13.61 -37.22 2.65
CA THR A 185 14.69 -38.22 2.50
C THR A 185 14.12 -39.65 2.45
N ASN A 186 12.96 -39.88 3.09
CA ASN A 186 12.28 -41.18 3.07
C ASN A 186 11.53 -41.49 1.76
N GLN A 187 11.59 -40.60 0.75
CA GLN A 187 10.91 -40.77 -0.54
C GLN A 187 11.83 -41.11 -1.72
N LYS A 188 13.15 -41.23 -1.54
CA LYS A 188 14.10 -41.92 -2.45
C LYS A 188 15.55 -41.69 -2.01
N VAL A 189 16.21 -42.76 -1.58
CA VAL A 189 17.34 -43.38 -2.32
C VAL A 189 17.07 -44.87 -2.37
#